data_AF-A0AAV2QB13-F1
#
_entry.id   AF-A0AAV2QB13-F1
#
_cell.length_a   1.000
_cell.length_b   1.000
_cell.length_c   1.000
_cell.angle_alpha   90.00
_cell.angle_beta   90.00
_cell.angle_gamma   90.00
#
_symmetry.space_group_name_H-M   'P 1'
#
loop_
_entity.id
_entity.type
_entity.pdbx_description
1 polymer ?
#
loop_
_entity_poly.entity_id
_entity_poly.type
_entity_poly.pdbx_seq_one_letter_code
_entity_poly.pdbx_strand_id
1 'polypeptide(L)'
;AGLCSDKHIYCSEWAASGWCQRNPYFMNDDCMKSCNKCPSNTGSSNWICGGVLISERFVLTAAHCFRDGTQIEFARIGEFDLNNNPDKGGGRTAPKPQDIAVDRVINHPEFGSPCLRCNDIALVRLARPAQMYRYFVQPICLPSNPERDMKYPVSAFKGKWGVAAGWGVTDAADIHGTTLSDILQQANLKIQDKFFCHQQKAKYPNDGMILCAGQGDGKDTCRADSGGPLMLPDIYGLRYYAVGITSFGATVCGDPNAQGIFTSVHHYIDWIYKNMVY
;
A
#
# COMPACT_ATOMS: atom_id res chain seq x y z
N ALA A 1 -2.66 11.31 24.99
CA ALA A 1 -4.12 11.18 25.19
C ALA A 1 -4.83 12.25 24.37
N GLY A 2 -5.36 11.92 23.19
CA GLY A 2 -5.99 12.93 22.32
C GLY A 2 -6.42 12.45 20.93
N LEU A 3 -6.74 11.17 20.75
CA LEU A 3 -7.03 10.61 19.42
C LEU A 3 -8.53 10.41 19.13
N CYS A 4 -9.42 10.57 20.10
CA CYS A 4 -10.86 10.57 19.85
C CYS A 4 -11.60 11.63 20.67
N SER A 5 -12.15 12.61 19.97
CA SER A 5 -13.01 13.66 20.51
C SER A 5 -14.00 14.11 19.46
N ASP A 6 -15.10 14.71 19.93
CA ASP A 6 -16.02 15.42 19.06
C ASP A 6 -15.47 16.83 18.83
N LYS A 7 -15.39 17.25 17.56
CA LYS A 7 -14.98 18.59 17.13
C LYS A 7 -16.13 19.60 17.26
N HIS A 8 -17.37 19.13 17.35
CA HIS A 8 -18.56 19.98 17.50
C HIS A 8 -19.34 19.70 18.79
N ILE A 9 -19.84 20.76 19.43
CA ILE A 9 -20.63 20.68 20.66
C ILE A 9 -21.99 19.97 20.51
N TYR A 10 -22.49 19.82 19.27
CA TYR A 10 -23.80 19.23 18.95
C TYR A 10 -23.68 17.77 18.49
N CYS A 11 -22.46 17.20 18.49
CA CYS A 11 -22.22 15.86 18.01
C CYS A 11 -23.07 14.79 18.71
N SER A 12 -23.30 14.94 20.02
CA SER A 12 -24.13 14.03 20.79
C SER A 12 -25.60 14.08 20.37
N GLU A 13 -26.13 15.28 20.16
CA GLU A 13 -27.51 15.51 19.72
C GLU A 13 -27.74 15.00 18.29
N TRP A 14 -26.79 15.27 17.39
CA TRP A 14 -26.83 14.78 16.03
C TRP A 14 -26.73 13.25 15.98
N ALA A 15 -25.83 12.65 16.77
CA ALA A 15 -25.74 11.19 16.87
C ALA A 15 -27.04 10.57 17.39
N ALA A 16 -27.64 11.14 18.45
CA ALA A 16 -28.93 10.69 18.99
C ALA A 16 -30.08 10.83 17.98
N SER A 17 -30.01 11.80 17.08
CA SER A 17 -30.99 12.01 16.00
C SER A 17 -30.74 11.13 14.76
N GLY A 18 -29.79 10.19 14.83
CA GLY A 18 -29.49 9.23 13.76
C GLY A 18 -28.63 9.79 12.62
N TRP A 19 -27.92 10.90 12.84
CA TRP A 19 -27.07 11.48 11.80
C TRP A 19 -25.84 10.63 11.49
N CYS A 20 -25.38 9.77 12.41
CA CYS A 20 -24.28 8.85 12.14
C CYS A 20 -24.56 7.93 10.94
N GLN A 21 -25.84 7.60 10.68
CA GLN A 21 -26.27 6.80 9.52
C GLN A 21 -26.69 7.68 8.34
N ARG A 22 -27.28 8.86 8.59
CA ARG A 22 -27.80 9.75 7.54
C ARG A 22 -26.72 10.62 6.89
N ASN A 23 -25.68 10.99 7.63
CA ASN A 23 -24.54 11.76 7.15
C ASN A 23 -23.23 11.20 7.77
N PRO A 24 -22.87 9.96 7.43
CA PRO A 24 -21.71 9.29 8.01
C PRO A 24 -20.41 10.03 7.71
N TYR A 25 -20.31 10.77 6.60
CA TYR A 25 -19.10 11.50 6.21
C TYR A 25 -18.73 12.59 7.23
N PHE A 26 -19.65 13.50 7.51
CA PHE A 26 -19.41 14.56 8.50
C PHE A 26 -19.34 13.97 9.91
N MET A 27 -20.27 13.07 10.24
CA MET A 27 -20.41 12.56 11.59
C MET A 27 -19.24 11.68 12.03
N ASN A 28 -18.63 10.92 11.12
CA ASN A 28 -17.48 10.08 11.47
C ASN A 28 -16.15 10.86 11.52
N ASP A 29 -16.08 12.11 11.06
CA ASP A 29 -14.85 12.93 11.15
C ASP A 29 -14.95 13.99 12.25
N ASP A 30 -16.11 14.61 12.42
CA ASP A 30 -16.33 15.67 13.42
C ASP A 30 -16.95 15.14 14.71
N CYS A 31 -17.63 14.00 14.66
CA CYS A 31 -18.38 13.44 15.79
C CYS A 31 -17.96 11.99 16.09
N MET A 32 -16.67 11.68 15.90
CA MET A 32 -16.09 10.34 16.07
C MET A 32 -16.46 9.69 17.40
N LYS A 33 -16.46 10.46 18.49
CA LYS A 33 -16.79 9.94 19.81
C LYS A 33 -18.29 9.67 19.93
N SER A 34 -19.11 10.62 19.51
CA SER A 34 -20.57 10.48 19.54
C SER A 34 -21.11 9.39 18.61
N CYS A 35 -20.43 9.07 17.52
CA CYS A 35 -20.81 8.00 16.60
C CYS A 35 -20.12 6.65 16.85
N ASN A 36 -19.40 6.49 17.98
CA ASN A 36 -18.63 5.28 18.29
C ASN A 36 -17.68 4.87 17.15
N LYS A 37 -17.06 5.86 16.51
CA LYS A 37 -16.02 5.70 15.47
C LYS A 37 -14.62 6.01 15.98
N CYS A 38 -14.45 6.10 17.30
CA CYS A 38 -13.12 6.13 17.89
C CYS A 38 -12.34 4.88 17.47
N PRO A 39 -11.10 5.02 16.96
CA PRO A 39 -10.18 3.90 16.86
C PRO A 39 -10.02 3.29 18.26
N SER A 40 -10.03 1.96 18.33
CA SER A 40 -9.82 1.28 19.61
C SER A 40 -8.39 1.54 20.09
N ASN A 41 -8.27 2.17 21.26
CA ASN A 41 -7.00 2.54 21.86
C ASN A 41 -6.39 1.32 22.58
N THR A 42 -6.28 0.19 21.89
CA THR A 42 -5.49 -0.95 22.34
C THR A 42 -4.09 -0.77 21.80
N GLY A 43 -3.12 -0.59 22.70
CA GLY A 43 -1.70 -0.35 22.42
C GLY A 43 -0.96 -1.53 21.78
N SER A 44 -1.44 -1.97 20.63
CA SER A 44 -0.75 -2.75 19.60
C SER A 44 -1.57 -2.60 18.32
N SER A 45 -1.45 -1.46 17.64
CA SER A 45 -1.93 -1.35 16.26
C SER A 45 -1.09 -2.30 15.42
N ASN A 46 -1.61 -3.51 15.20
CA ASN A 46 -0.97 -4.49 14.32
C ASN A 46 -1.07 -3.97 12.89
N TRP A 47 0.06 -3.52 12.33
CA TRP A 47 0.14 -3.15 10.93
C TRP A 47 -0.03 -4.39 10.06
N ILE A 48 -1.14 -4.47 9.31
CA ILE A 48 -1.52 -5.68 8.56
C ILE A 48 -0.86 -5.69 7.18
N CYS A 49 -0.90 -4.56 6.48
CA CYS A 49 -0.40 -4.40 5.13
C CYS A 49 0.13 -2.99 4.89
N GLY A 50 1.02 -2.86 3.91
CA GLY A 50 1.37 -1.61 3.28
C GLY A 50 0.40 -1.21 2.16
N GLY A 51 0.69 -0.08 1.54
CA GLY A 51 -0.05 0.46 0.42
C GLY A 51 0.66 1.69 -0.13
N VAL A 52 0.21 2.18 -1.28
CA VAL A 52 0.76 3.39 -1.88
C VAL A 52 -0.34 4.37 -2.23
N LEU A 53 -0.15 5.64 -1.85
CA LEU A 53 -1.08 6.70 -2.18
C LEU A 53 -1.02 6.99 -3.69
N ILE A 54 -2.16 6.91 -4.39
CA ILE A 54 -2.25 7.15 -5.85
C ILE A 54 -3.07 8.40 -6.19
N SER A 55 -3.76 8.97 -5.21
CA SER A 55 -4.41 10.28 -5.26
C SER A 55 -4.60 10.78 -3.82
N GLU A 56 -5.14 11.99 -3.62
CA GLU A 56 -5.45 12.46 -2.28
C GLU A 56 -6.45 11.57 -1.52
N ARG A 57 -7.24 10.73 -2.21
CA ARG A 57 -8.31 9.95 -1.58
C ARG A 57 -8.23 8.44 -1.79
N PHE A 58 -7.25 7.95 -2.53
CA PHE A 58 -7.12 6.53 -2.84
C PHE A 58 -5.71 6.01 -2.54
N VAL A 59 -5.68 4.88 -1.83
CA VAL A 59 -4.49 4.05 -1.63
C VAL A 59 -4.66 2.78 -2.47
N LEU A 60 -3.62 2.41 -3.21
CA LEU A 60 -3.52 1.15 -3.93
C LEU A 60 -2.79 0.13 -3.05
N THR A 61 -3.33 -1.08 -2.94
CA THR A 61 -2.77 -2.18 -2.15
C THR A 61 -3.19 -3.53 -2.73
N ALA A 62 -2.89 -4.63 -2.03
CA ALA A 62 -3.27 -5.99 -2.41
C ALA A 62 -4.66 -6.36 -1.86
N ALA A 63 -5.42 -7.16 -2.60
CA ALA A 63 -6.75 -7.59 -2.17
C ALA A 63 -6.69 -8.59 -1.02
N HIS A 64 -5.63 -9.38 -0.91
CA HIS A 64 -5.46 -10.35 0.17
C HIS A 64 -5.35 -9.71 1.56
N CYS A 65 -5.03 -8.42 1.65
CA CYS A 65 -5.02 -7.66 2.90
C CYS A 65 -6.40 -7.59 3.56
N PHE A 66 -7.45 -7.86 2.80
CA PHE A 66 -8.85 -7.82 3.24
C PHE A 66 -9.52 -9.21 3.19
N ARG A 67 -8.74 -10.29 3.08
CA ARG A 67 -9.28 -11.66 3.08
C ARG A 67 -9.76 -12.05 4.49
N ASP A 68 -10.63 -13.05 4.56
CA ASP A 68 -11.05 -13.72 5.80
C ASP A 68 -11.70 -12.80 6.84
N GLY A 69 -12.37 -11.75 6.38
CA GLY A 69 -13.07 -10.80 7.26
C GLY A 69 -12.16 -9.78 7.94
N THR A 70 -10.89 -9.68 7.54
CA THR A 70 -9.95 -8.67 8.03
C THR A 70 -10.51 -7.28 7.76
N GLN A 71 -10.74 -6.51 8.84
CA GLN A 71 -11.17 -5.12 8.77
C GLN A 71 -9.98 -4.20 9.07
N ILE A 72 -9.64 -3.34 8.12
CA ILE A 72 -8.65 -2.28 8.30
C ILE A 72 -9.40 -0.99 8.61
N GLU A 73 -9.20 -0.44 9.82
CA GLU A 73 -9.93 0.73 10.31
C GLU A 73 -9.45 2.04 9.66
N PHE A 74 -8.14 2.20 9.46
CA PHE A 74 -7.52 3.41 8.93
C PHE A 74 -6.26 3.11 8.12
N ALA A 75 -5.87 4.06 7.28
CA ALA A 75 -4.56 4.12 6.64
C ALA A 75 -3.73 5.23 7.29
N ARG A 76 -2.47 4.93 7.64
CA ARG A 76 -1.50 5.93 8.10
C ARG A 76 -0.68 6.44 6.91
N ILE A 77 -0.62 7.75 6.73
CA ILE A 77 0.02 8.40 5.58
C ILE A 77 1.09 9.39 6.05
N GLY A 78 2.27 9.36 5.41
CA GLY A 78 3.39 10.26 5.73
C GLY A 78 4.19 9.84 6.96
N GLU A 79 4.27 8.54 7.21
CA GLU A 79 5.01 7.92 8.31
C GLU A 79 6.44 7.56 7.89
N PHE A 80 7.35 7.54 8.86
CA PHE A 80 8.71 7.06 8.70
C PHE A 80 9.14 6.18 9.89
N ASP A 81 9.04 6.68 11.12
CA ASP A 81 9.30 5.94 12.36
C ASP A 81 7.99 5.69 13.13
N LEU A 82 7.54 4.42 13.14
CA LEU A 82 6.28 4.00 13.75
C LEU A 82 6.20 4.31 15.25
N ASN A 83 7.34 4.46 15.93
CA ASN A 83 7.43 4.68 17.37
C ASN A 83 7.74 6.13 17.74
N ASN A 84 8.09 6.99 16.78
CA ASN A 84 8.54 8.34 17.08
C ASN A 84 7.94 9.38 16.13
N ASN A 85 7.11 10.26 16.69
CA ASN A 85 6.39 11.26 15.90
C ASN A 85 6.31 12.62 16.60
N PRO A 86 6.63 13.74 15.92
CA PRO A 86 7.00 13.86 14.51
C PRO A 86 8.47 13.48 14.23
N ASP A 87 8.71 12.91 13.05
CA ASP A 87 10.06 12.60 12.57
C ASP A 87 10.93 13.85 12.36
N LYS A 88 12.22 13.72 12.71
CA LYS A 88 13.22 14.79 12.54
C LYS A 88 14.47 14.24 11.89
N GLY A 89 14.97 14.93 10.87
CA GLY A 89 16.19 14.52 10.15
C GLY A 89 16.60 15.55 9.10
N GLY A 90 17.91 15.63 8.81
CA GLY A 90 18.44 16.50 7.74
C GLY A 90 18.09 17.99 7.90
N GLY A 91 17.94 18.48 9.14
CA GLY A 91 17.54 19.86 9.43
C GLY A 91 16.06 20.17 9.19
N ARG A 92 15.22 19.16 8.98
CA ARG A 92 13.77 19.29 8.76
C ARG A 92 12.99 18.51 9.81
N THR A 93 11.76 18.93 10.06
CA THR A 93 10.77 18.20 10.86
C THR A 93 9.61 17.84 9.95
N ALA A 94 9.28 16.55 9.88
CA ALA A 94 8.13 16.09 9.13
C ALA A 94 6.83 16.53 9.84
N PRO A 95 5.76 16.81 9.09
CA PRO A 95 4.41 16.84 9.65
C PRO A 95 4.10 15.51 10.33
N LYS A 96 3.20 15.52 11.32
CA LYS A 96 2.73 14.28 11.92
C LYS A 96 2.05 13.39 10.86
N PRO A 97 2.20 12.06 10.94
CA PRO A 97 1.47 11.13 10.10
C PRO A 97 -0.04 11.33 10.24
N GLN A 98 -0.74 11.03 9.15
CA GLN A 98 -2.18 11.20 9.06
C GLN A 98 -2.83 9.83 9.15
N ASP A 99 -3.47 9.55 10.28
CA ASP A 99 -4.38 8.42 10.40
C ASP A 99 -5.73 8.83 9.81
N ILE A 100 -6.11 8.18 8.71
CA ILE A 100 -7.33 8.48 7.97
C ILE A 100 -8.18 7.21 7.88
N ALA A 101 -9.40 7.28 8.41
CA ALA A 101 -10.33 6.16 8.38
C ALA A 101 -10.60 5.66 6.96
N VAL A 102 -10.80 4.35 6.82
CA VAL A 102 -11.21 3.73 5.56
C VAL A 102 -12.70 3.96 5.34
N ASP A 103 -13.07 4.61 4.22
CA ASP A 103 -14.46 4.78 3.78
C ASP A 103 -14.96 3.48 3.14
N ARG A 104 -14.16 2.95 2.20
CA ARG A 104 -14.53 1.81 1.40
C ARG A 104 -13.30 1.08 0.89
N VAL A 105 -13.38 -0.25 0.89
CA VAL A 105 -12.45 -1.13 0.18
C VAL A 105 -13.11 -1.61 -1.11
N ILE A 106 -12.36 -1.57 -2.21
CA ILE A 106 -12.77 -2.03 -3.53
C ILE A 106 -11.77 -3.08 -3.99
N ASN A 107 -12.05 -4.35 -3.69
CA ASN A 107 -11.27 -5.47 -4.21
C ASN A 107 -11.57 -5.67 -5.69
N HIS A 108 -10.59 -6.15 -6.46
CA HIS A 108 -10.87 -6.61 -7.81
C HIS A 108 -11.96 -7.69 -7.77
N PRO A 109 -13.02 -7.61 -8.60
CA PRO A 109 -14.17 -8.51 -8.51
C PRO A 109 -13.81 -9.98 -8.73
N GLU A 110 -12.73 -10.24 -9.46
CA GLU A 110 -12.21 -11.58 -9.76
C GLU A 110 -11.03 -11.98 -8.86
N PHE A 111 -10.81 -11.30 -7.72
CA PHE A 111 -9.78 -11.71 -6.78
C PHE A 111 -9.98 -13.15 -6.30
N GLY A 112 -8.95 -13.99 -6.42
CA GLY A 112 -8.98 -15.39 -6.01
C GLY A 112 -9.60 -16.36 -7.03
N SER A 113 -9.96 -15.88 -8.23
CA SER A 113 -10.47 -16.71 -9.33
C SER A 113 -9.75 -16.33 -10.64
N PRO A 114 -9.34 -17.30 -11.49
CA PRO A 114 -9.45 -18.75 -11.32
C PRO A 114 -8.33 -19.37 -10.48
N CYS A 115 -7.41 -18.57 -9.94
CA CYS A 115 -6.33 -19.03 -9.07
C CYS A 115 -6.31 -18.27 -7.74
N LEU A 116 -5.79 -18.90 -6.68
CA LEU A 116 -5.84 -18.38 -5.31
C LEU A 116 -5.33 -16.93 -5.14
N ARG A 117 -4.38 -16.48 -5.96
CA ARG A 117 -3.78 -15.15 -5.92
C ARG A 117 -3.98 -14.36 -7.22
N CYS A 118 -4.89 -14.81 -8.08
CA CYS A 118 -5.28 -14.06 -9.28
C CYS A 118 -5.97 -12.75 -8.86
N ASN A 119 -5.69 -11.68 -9.61
CA ASN A 119 -6.28 -10.36 -9.39
C ASN A 119 -6.09 -9.81 -7.97
N ASP A 120 -4.90 -10.01 -7.39
CA ASP A 120 -4.56 -9.57 -6.03
C ASP A 120 -4.26 -8.07 -5.98
N ILE A 121 -5.29 -7.26 -6.17
CA ILE A 121 -5.25 -5.80 -6.18
C ILE A 121 -6.53 -5.20 -5.59
N ALA A 122 -6.39 -4.15 -4.79
CA ALA A 122 -7.49 -3.45 -4.17
C ALA A 122 -7.24 -1.96 -4.08
N LEU A 123 -8.33 -1.19 -4.11
CA LEU A 123 -8.33 0.24 -3.79
C LEU A 123 -8.94 0.45 -2.42
N VAL A 124 -8.32 1.32 -1.64
CA VAL A 124 -8.84 1.83 -0.37
C VAL A 124 -9.19 3.29 -0.56
N ARG A 125 -10.48 3.62 -0.47
CA ARG A 125 -10.97 4.99 -0.46
C ARG A 125 -10.90 5.52 0.96
N LEU A 126 -10.27 6.67 1.11
CA LEU A 126 -10.11 7.37 2.39
C LEU A 126 -11.37 8.18 2.73
N ALA A 127 -11.77 8.18 4.01
CA ALA A 127 -12.93 8.93 4.50
C ALA A 127 -12.83 10.44 4.23
N ARG A 128 -11.61 10.99 4.30
CA ARG A 128 -11.28 12.36 3.90
C ARG A 128 -10.03 12.38 3.02
N PRO A 129 -9.84 13.42 2.18
CA PRO A 129 -8.58 13.59 1.46
C PRO A 129 -7.40 13.67 2.43
N ALA A 130 -6.29 13.03 2.07
CA ALA A 130 -5.01 13.20 2.71
C ALA A 130 -4.47 14.61 2.41
N GLN A 131 -3.93 15.27 3.43
CA GLN A 131 -3.29 16.55 3.27
C GLN A 131 -1.93 16.36 2.59
N MET A 132 -1.73 17.01 1.44
CA MET A 132 -0.49 16.92 0.69
C MET A 132 0.59 17.80 1.30
N TYR A 133 1.79 17.24 1.42
CA TYR A 133 2.99 17.96 1.83
C TYR A 133 4.07 17.70 0.80
N ARG A 134 4.55 18.76 0.13
CA ARG A 134 5.46 18.69 -1.03
C ARG A 134 6.61 17.68 -0.89
N TYR A 135 7.16 17.51 0.32
CA TYR A 135 8.30 16.64 0.59
C TYR A 135 7.97 15.37 1.39
N PHE A 136 6.76 15.25 1.95
CA PHE A 136 6.44 14.20 2.93
C PHE A 136 5.21 13.38 2.56
N VAL A 137 4.26 13.95 1.81
CA VAL A 137 3.03 13.27 1.37
C VAL A 137 2.70 13.71 -0.05
N GLN A 138 2.93 12.81 -1.00
CA GLN A 138 2.60 12.98 -2.41
C GLN A 138 2.10 11.63 -2.97
N PRO A 139 1.15 11.64 -3.91
CA PRO A 139 0.76 10.42 -4.60
C PRO A 139 1.87 9.96 -5.55
N ILE A 140 2.02 8.65 -5.71
CA ILE A 140 2.88 8.07 -6.73
C ILE A 140 2.24 8.18 -8.12
N CYS A 141 3.05 8.18 -9.18
CA CYS A 141 2.52 8.12 -10.54
C CYS A 141 2.05 6.70 -10.87
N LEU A 142 1.03 6.60 -11.73
CA LEU A 142 0.59 5.33 -12.32
C LEU A 142 0.97 5.24 -13.79
N PRO A 143 1.44 4.09 -14.27
CA PRO A 143 1.95 3.91 -15.63
C PRO A 143 0.80 3.66 -16.64
N SER A 144 -0.06 4.66 -16.85
CA SER A 144 -1.22 4.61 -17.76
C SER A 144 -0.80 4.28 -19.19
N ASN A 145 0.17 5.04 -19.69
CA ASN A 145 0.83 4.79 -20.95
C ASN A 145 2.35 4.87 -20.70
N PRO A 146 3.03 3.75 -20.41
CA PRO A 146 4.44 3.74 -20.04
C PRO A 146 5.35 4.40 -21.07
N GLU A 147 5.08 4.23 -22.37
CA GLU A 147 5.87 4.85 -23.43
C GLU A 147 5.79 6.38 -23.40
N ARG A 148 4.62 6.93 -23.09
CA ARG A 148 4.44 8.38 -22.95
C ARG A 148 4.94 8.89 -21.59
N ASP A 149 4.56 8.20 -20.52
CA ASP A 149 4.66 8.66 -19.13
C ASP A 149 6.06 8.39 -18.56
N MET A 150 6.62 7.21 -18.83
CA MET A 150 7.94 6.76 -18.35
C MET A 150 9.03 6.85 -19.42
N LYS A 151 8.65 7.04 -20.69
CA LYS A 151 9.52 7.03 -21.89
C LYS A 151 10.17 5.68 -22.19
N TYR A 152 9.54 4.59 -21.74
CA TYR A 152 9.88 3.23 -22.17
C TYR A 152 8.67 2.30 -22.02
N PRO A 153 8.58 1.25 -22.87
CA PRO A 153 7.47 0.31 -22.84
C PRO A 153 7.53 -0.63 -21.62
N VAL A 154 6.42 -1.31 -21.34
CA VAL A 154 6.32 -2.35 -20.30
C VAL A 154 7.35 -3.46 -20.51
N SER A 155 7.62 -3.82 -21.78
CA SER A 155 8.63 -4.84 -22.12
C SER A 155 10.03 -4.48 -21.63
N ALA A 156 10.32 -3.18 -21.46
CA ALA A 156 11.59 -2.69 -20.92
C ALA A 156 11.63 -2.71 -19.39
N PHE A 157 10.56 -3.10 -18.68
CA PHE A 157 10.60 -3.28 -17.22
C PHE A 157 11.58 -4.40 -16.85
N LYS A 158 11.63 -5.47 -17.65
CA LYS A 158 12.57 -6.58 -17.47
C LYS A 158 14.02 -6.07 -17.46
N GLY A 159 14.76 -6.47 -16.43
CA GLY A 159 16.17 -6.11 -16.25
C GLY A 159 16.40 -4.74 -15.61
N LYS A 160 15.36 -3.90 -15.43
CA LYS A 160 15.47 -2.67 -14.64
C LYS A 160 15.48 -2.96 -13.15
N TRP A 161 16.10 -2.05 -12.43
CA TRP A 161 16.13 -2.01 -10.97
C TRP A 161 15.01 -1.11 -10.48
N GLY A 162 14.11 -1.68 -9.69
CA GLY A 162 13.06 -0.97 -8.98
C GLY A 162 13.34 -0.89 -7.49
N VAL A 163 12.59 -0.02 -6.83
CA VAL A 163 12.65 0.19 -5.39
C VAL A 163 11.37 -0.36 -4.78
N ALA A 164 11.50 -1.29 -3.84
CA ALA A 164 10.44 -1.64 -2.91
C ALA A 164 10.68 -0.92 -1.58
N ALA A 165 9.62 -0.53 -0.89
CA ALA A 165 9.73 0.15 0.39
C ALA A 165 8.62 -0.29 1.35
N GLY A 166 8.96 -0.37 2.64
CA GLY A 166 8.02 -0.73 3.69
C GLY A 166 8.71 -0.99 5.04
N TRP A 167 7.92 -1.46 6.00
CA TRP A 167 8.31 -1.72 7.39
C TRP A 167 8.43 -3.23 7.66
N GLY A 168 8.60 -4.01 6.59
CA GLY A 168 8.75 -5.45 6.65
C GLY A 168 9.96 -5.93 7.47
N VAL A 169 10.11 -7.24 7.52
CA VAL A 169 11.18 -7.93 8.26
C VAL A 169 12.55 -7.53 7.68
N THR A 170 13.43 -7.04 8.55
CA THR A 170 14.78 -6.58 8.16
C THR A 170 15.90 -7.57 8.42
N ASP A 171 15.65 -8.59 9.26
CA ASP A 171 16.67 -9.56 9.63
C ASP A 171 16.55 -10.84 8.79
N ALA A 172 17.59 -11.14 8.00
CA ALA A 172 17.70 -12.37 7.22
C ALA A 172 17.84 -13.63 8.10
N ALA A 173 18.24 -13.50 9.38
CA ALA A 173 18.28 -14.59 10.34
C ALA A 173 16.90 -14.90 10.94
N ASP A 174 15.95 -13.96 10.86
CA ASP A 174 14.57 -14.15 11.31
C ASP A 174 13.71 -14.77 10.19
N ILE A 175 13.98 -16.05 9.92
CA ILE A 175 13.27 -16.86 8.92
C ILE A 175 11.76 -16.99 9.19
N HIS A 176 11.30 -16.65 10.41
CA HIS A 176 9.89 -16.68 10.80
C HIS A 176 9.20 -15.32 10.64
N GLY A 177 9.96 -14.24 10.54
CA GLY A 177 9.48 -12.88 10.34
C GLY A 177 8.83 -12.27 11.59
N THR A 178 9.42 -12.51 12.75
CA THR A 178 8.94 -12.07 14.05
C THR A 178 9.32 -10.63 14.40
N THR A 179 10.38 -10.09 13.79
CA THR A 179 10.87 -8.73 14.04
C THR A 179 10.63 -7.83 12.83
N LEU A 180 9.70 -6.90 12.96
CA LEU A 180 9.41 -5.86 11.96
C LEU A 180 10.33 -4.65 12.17
N SER A 181 10.54 -3.86 11.13
CA SER A 181 11.24 -2.58 11.28
C SER A 181 10.27 -1.50 11.73
N ASP A 182 10.64 -0.74 12.75
CA ASP A 182 9.90 0.48 13.10
C ASP A 182 10.21 1.64 12.15
N ILE A 183 11.34 1.58 11.46
CA ILE A 183 11.82 2.61 10.55
C ILE A 183 11.62 2.13 9.11
N LEU A 184 11.05 2.99 8.26
CA LEU A 184 10.84 2.68 6.84
C LEU A 184 12.15 2.25 6.17
N GLN A 185 12.11 1.09 5.52
CA GLN A 185 13.22 0.55 4.75
C GLN A 185 12.95 0.62 3.25
N GLN A 186 14.02 0.44 2.47
CA GLN A 186 13.92 0.26 1.03
C GLN A 186 14.89 -0.82 0.54
N ALA A 187 14.46 -1.55 -0.50
CA ALA A 187 15.25 -2.56 -1.19
C ALA A 187 15.26 -2.29 -2.69
N ASN A 188 16.45 -2.39 -3.30
CA ASN A 188 16.58 -2.35 -4.75
C ASN A 188 16.41 -3.77 -5.29
N LEU A 189 15.36 -3.98 -6.08
CA LEU A 189 15.03 -5.27 -6.68
C LEU A 189 15.13 -5.21 -8.19
N LYS A 190 15.79 -6.19 -8.79
CA LYS A 190 15.82 -6.31 -10.24
C LYS A 190 14.56 -7.02 -10.73
N ILE A 191 13.84 -6.45 -11.69
CA ILE A 191 12.71 -7.12 -12.33
C ILE A 191 13.25 -8.23 -13.23
N GLN A 192 12.81 -9.46 -12.99
CA GLN A 192 13.30 -10.65 -13.68
C GLN A 192 12.16 -11.43 -14.32
N ASP A 193 12.55 -12.19 -15.33
CA ASP A 193 11.68 -13.10 -16.07
C ASP A 193 12.56 -14.32 -16.38
N LYS A 194 12.90 -15.01 -15.29
CA LYS A 194 13.67 -16.25 -15.25
C LYS A 194 12.72 -17.43 -15.08
N PHE A 195 13.26 -18.65 -15.09
CA PHE A 195 12.51 -19.89 -14.96
C PHE A 195 11.48 -19.89 -13.82
N PHE A 196 11.85 -19.43 -12.62
CA PHE A 196 10.89 -19.28 -11.51
C PHE A 196 9.71 -18.39 -11.88
N CYS A 197 9.97 -17.20 -12.43
CA CYS A 197 8.90 -16.29 -12.82
C CYS A 197 8.01 -16.89 -13.91
N HIS A 198 8.60 -17.56 -14.91
CA HIS A 198 7.83 -18.25 -15.95
C HIS A 198 6.94 -19.36 -15.38
N GLN A 199 7.45 -20.17 -14.43
CA GLN A 199 6.63 -21.18 -13.75
C GLN A 199 5.47 -20.57 -12.97
N GLN A 200 5.68 -19.39 -12.39
CA GLN A 200 4.63 -18.72 -11.63
C GLN A 200 3.60 -18.10 -12.57
N LYS A 201 4.04 -17.41 -13.63
CA LYS A 201 3.16 -16.87 -14.69
C LYS A 201 2.29 -17.95 -15.32
N ALA A 202 2.82 -19.15 -15.54
CA ALA A 202 2.05 -20.29 -16.07
C ALA A 202 0.88 -20.74 -15.18
N LYS A 203 0.80 -20.29 -13.92
CA LYS A 203 -0.34 -20.53 -13.01
C LYS A 203 -1.42 -19.45 -13.12
N TYR A 204 -1.15 -18.35 -13.84
CA TYR A 204 -2.08 -17.26 -14.07
C TYR A 204 -2.70 -17.37 -15.46
N PRO A 205 -3.94 -16.89 -15.64
CA PRO A 205 -4.59 -16.86 -16.96
C PRO A 205 -3.89 -15.95 -17.97
N ASN A 206 -3.14 -14.95 -17.50
CA ASN A 206 -2.48 -13.97 -18.35
C ASN A 206 -1.09 -13.64 -17.79
N ASP A 207 -0.07 -13.81 -18.64
CA ASP A 207 1.35 -13.60 -18.31
C ASP A 207 1.67 -12.17 -17.84
N GLY A 208 0.83 -11.19 -18.20
CA GLY A 208 0.96 -9.79 -17.82
C GLY A 208 0.43 -9.46 -16.42
N MET A 209 -0.27 -10.38 -15.75
CA MET A 209 -0.89 -10.13 -14.43
C MET A 209 0.14 -9.93 -13.32
N ILE A 210 1.32 -10.54 -13.45
CA ILE A 210 2.36 -10.51 -12.41
C ILE A 210 3.70 -10.04 -12.95
N LEU A 211 4.49 -9.45 -12.06
CA LEU A 211 5.91 -9.19 -12.21
C LEU A 211 6.65 -9.98 -11.14
N CYS A 212 7.88 -10.40 -11.46
CA CYS A 212 8.78 -10.96 -10.47
C CYS A 212 9.96 -10.02 -10.30
N ALA A 213 10.31 -9.70 -9.06
CA ALA A 213 11.47 -8.90 -8.76
C ALA A 213 12.23 -9.48 -7.57
N GLY A 214 13.55 -9.37 -7.61
CA GLY A 214 14.43 -9.97 -6.62
C GLY A 214 15.85 -10.01 -7.17
N GLN A 215 16.83 -10.37 -6.33
CA GLN A 215 18.20 -10.50 -6.79
C GLN A 215 18.96 -11.61 -6.07
N GLY A 216 19.68 -12.35 -6.92
CA GLY A 216 20.73 -13.36 -6.69
C GLY A 216 21.81 -13.09 -5.63
N ASP A 217 21.73 -12.01 -4.85
CA ASP A 217 22.79 -11.48 -3.97
C ASP A 217 22.38 -11.29 -2.50
N GLY A 218 21.18 -11.74 -2.11
CA GLY A 218 20.78 -11.85 -0.70
C GLY A 218 19.86 -10.74 -0.19
N LYS A 219 19.33 -9.87 -1.08
CA LYS A 219 18.35 -8.83 -0.74
C LYS A 219 17.01 -9.12 -1.41
N ASP A 220 15.95 -9.29 -0.63
CA ASP A 220 14.60 -9.61 -1.10
C ASP A 220 13.53 -8.75 -0.40
N THR A 221 12.34 -8.64 -1.00
CA THR A 221 11.14 -8.17 -0.29
C THR A 221 10.64 -9.26 0.64
N CYS A 222 10.70 -8.95 1.92
CA CYS A 222 10.41 -9.85 3.01
C CYS A 222 8.93 -9.80 3.45
N ARG A 223 8.57 -10.67 4.40
CA ARG A 223 7.27 -10.58 5.09
C ARG A 223 7.06 -9.16 5.62
N ALA A 224 5.78 -8.72 5.66
CA ALA A 224 5.29 -7.42 6.12
C ALA A 224 5.44 -6.18 5.20
N ASP A 225 5.88 -6.36 3.94
CA ASP A 225 5.67 -5.36 2.86
C ASP A 225 4.44 -5.69 1.98
N SER A 226 3.54 -6.56 2.44
CA SER A 226 2.37 -7.01 1.68
C SER A 226 1.49 -5.83 1.29
N GLY A 227 1.12 -5.72 0.02
CA GLY A 227 0.40 -4.57 -0.52
C GLY A 227 1.24 -3.31 -0.78
N GLY A 228 2.53 -3.31 -0.42
CA GLY A 228 3.46 -2.22 -0.70
C GLY A 228 3.84 -2.10 -2.19
N PRO A 229 4.41 -0.96 -2.62
CA PRO A 229 4.71 -0.72 -4.03
C PRO A 229 6.09 -1.27 -4.44
N LEU A 230 6.18 -1.77 -5.67
CA LEU A 230 7.41 -1.83 -6.45
C LEU A 230 7.42 -0.65 -7.43
N MET A 231 8.47 0.17 -7.34
CA MET A 231 8.54 1.46 -8.01
C MET A 231 9.66 1.52 -9.04
N LEU A 232 9.38 2.08 -10.22
CA LEU A 232 10.39 2.39 -11.23
C LEU A 232 10.43 3.90 -11.52
N PRO A 233 11.62 4.48 -11.72
CA PRO A 233 11.75 5.85 -12.19
C PRO A 233 11.46 5.96 -13.70
N ASP A 234 11.01 7.12 -14.18
CA ASP A 234 11.08 7.46 -15.60
C ASP A 234 12.53 7.50 -16.12
N ILE A 235 12.74 7.65 -17.44
CA ILE A 235 14.11 7.72 -18.00
C ILE A 235 14.98 8.86 -17.44
N TYR A 236 14.35 9.89 -16.85
CA TYR A 236 15.04 11.07 -16.34
C TYR A 236 15.33 10.97 -14.84
N GLY A 237 14.77 9.97 -14.14
CA GLY A 237 14.87 9.85 -12.69
C GLY A 237 14.03 10.87 -11.92
N LEU A 238 13.08 11.54 -12.57
CA LEU A 238 12.35 12.67 -11.98
C LEU A 238 11.05 12.25 -11.29
N ARG A 239 10.40 11.21 -11.78
CA ARG A 239 9.16 10.67 -11.21
C ARG A 239 9.25 9.17 -11.03
N TYR A 240 8.68 8.70 -9.94
CA TYR A 240 8.51 7.28 -9.66
C TYR A 240 7.09 6.85 -9.96
N TYR A 241 6.99 5.65 -10.53
CA TYR A 241 5.75 5.01 -10.92
C TYR A 241 5.60 3.70 -10.15
N ALA A 242 4.41 3.46 -9.57
CA ALA A 242 4.08 2.15 -9.03
C ALA A 242 3.86 1.19 -10.21
N VAL A 243 4.78 0.26 -10.42
CA VAL A 243 4.68 -0.74 -11.49
C VAL A 243 4.23 -2.10 -10.97
N GLY A 244 4.42 -2.36 -9.68
CA GLY A 244 3.96 -3.57 -9.02
C GLY A 244 3.40 -3.31 -7.62
N ILE A 245 2.56 -4.22 -7.14
CA ILE A 245 2.08 -4.28 -5.75
C ILE A 245 2.47 -5.64 -5.16
N THR A 246 3.12 -5.64 -3.99
CA THR A 246 3.57 -6.88 -3.33
C THR A 246 2.39 -7.81 -3.05
N SER A 247 2.35 -8.97 -3.71
CA SER A 247 1.28 -9.96 -3.55
C SER A 247 1.72 -11.11 -2.64
N PHE A 248 2.83 -11.76 -2.95
CA PHE A 248 3.47 -12.72 -2.06
C PHE A 248 4.98 -12.77 -2.33
N GLY A 249 5.74 -12.73 -1.24
CA GLY A 249 7.21 -12.81 -1.27
C GLY A 249 7.72 -14.24 -1.26
N ALA A 250 9.04 -14.38 -1.30
CA ALA A 250 9.66 -15.65 -0.97
C ALA A 250 9.35 -16.02 0.48
N THR A 251 9.20 -17.33 0.72
CA THR A 251 8.94 -17.88 2.05
C THR A 251 10.06 -17.63 3.05
N VAL A 252 11.27 -17.25 2.57
CA VAL A 252 12.47 -17.05 3.37
C VAL A 252 13.09 -15.71 3.02
N CYS A 253 13.24 -14.87 4.04
CA CYS A 253 13.95 -13.60 3.98
C CYS A 253 15.45 -13.78 3.78
N GLY A 254 16.06 -12.97 2.91
CA GLY A 254 17.52 -12.96 2.72
C GLY A 254 18.09 -14.13 1.91
N ASP A 255 17.26 -14.99 1.32
CA ASP A 255 17.75 -15.97 0.33
C ASP A 255 18.15 -15.23 -0.95
N PRO A 256 19.42 -15.34 -1.40
CA PRO A 256 19.85 -14.73 -2.64
C PRO A 256 19.05 -15.16 -3.87
N ASN A 257 18.46 -16.35 -3.88
CA ASN A 257 17.69 -16.81 -5.05
C ASN A 257 16.21 -16.42 -4.98
N ALA A 258 15.80 -15.77 -3.90
CA ALA A 258 14.43 -15.37 -3.67
C ALA A 258 13.93 -14.33 -4.68
N GLN A 259 12.67 -14.48 -5.07
CA GLN A 259 11.97 -13.54 -5.94
C GLN A 259 10.59 -13.28 -5.34
N GLY A 260 10.28 -12.02 -5.10
CA GLY A 260 8.94 -11.56 -4.79
C GLY A 260 8.06 -11.55 -6.02
N ILE A 261 6.78 -11.89 -5.82
CA ILE A 261 5.73 -11.77 -6.82
C ILE A 261 4.89 -10.53 -6.54
N PHE A 262 4.79 -9.72 -7.57
CA PHE A 262 4.06 -8.46 -7.55
C PHE A 262 2.91 -8.51 -8.54
N THR A 263 1.75 -8.01 -8.16
CA THR A 263 0.66 -7.74 -9.09
C THR A 263 1.07 -6.59 -10.01
N SER A 264 1.00 -6.79 -11.33
CA SER A 264 1.41 -5.81 -12.35
C SER A 264 0.41 -4.64 -12.42
N VAL A 265 0.79 -3.45 -11.95
CA VAL A 265 -0.12 -2.29 -11.90
C VAL A 265 -0.61 -1.89 -13.29
N HIS A 266 0.27 -1.95 -14.29
CA HIS A 266 -0.08 -1.60 -15.66
C HIS A 266 -1.19 -2.51 -16.22
N HIS A 267 -1.20 -3.79 -15.85
CA HIS A 267 -2.24 -4.73 -16.30
C HIS A 267 -3.65 -4.33 -15.79
N TYR A 268 -3.74 -3.73 -14.61
CA TYR A 268 -5.01 -3.34 -13.98
C TYR A 268 -5.33 -1.86 -14.13
N ILE A 269 -4.64 -1.13 -15.00
CA ILE A 269 -4.71 0.34 -15.01
C ILE A 269 -6.12 0.85 -15.35
N ASP A 270 -6.81 0.20 -16.27
CA ASP A 270 -8.20 0.51 -16.63
C ASP A 270 -9.16 0.25 -15.46
N TRP A 271 -8.95 -0.86 -14.74
CA TRP A 271 -9.73 -1.17 -13.54
C TRP A 271 -9.48 -0.12 -12.44
N ILE A 272 -8.23 0.30 -12.23
CA ILE A 272 -7.88 1.32 -11.25
C ILE A 272 -8.63 2.63 -11.57
N TYR A 273 -8.48 3.15 -12.78
CA TYR A 273 -9.13 4.41 -13.16
C TYR A 273 -10.65 4.34 -13.13
N LYS A 274 -11.25 3.24 -13.59
CA LYS A 274 -12.71 3.05 -13.57
C LYS A 274 -13.27 3.13 -12.15
N ASN A 275 -12.54 2.66 -11.15
CA ASN A 275 -13.00 2.60 -9.76
C ASN A 275 -12.59 3.83 -8.92
N MET A 276 -11.74 4.73 -9.44
CA MET A 276 -11.42 6.01 -8.79
C MET A 276 -12.45 7.11 -9.04
N VAL A 277 -13.41 6.91 -9.96
CA VAL A 277 -14.39 7.92 -10.40
C VAL A 277 -15.68 7.93 -9.54
N TYR A 278 -15.85 6.96 -8.63
CA TYR A 278 -17.06 6.82 -7.79
C TYR A 278 -16.79 7.05 -6.31
#